data_AF-D1AE44-F1
#
_entry.id   AF-D1AE44-F1
#
_cell.length_a   1.000
_cell.length_b   1.000
_cell.length_c   1.000
_cell.angle_alpha   90.00
_cell.angle_beta   90.00
_cell.angle_gamma   90.00
#
_symmetry.space_group_name_H-M   'P 1'
#
loop_
_entity.id
_entity.type
_entity.pdbx_description
1 polymer ?
#
loop_
_entity_poly.entity_id
_entity_poly.type
_entity_poly.pdbx_seq_one_letter_code
_entity_poly.pdbx_strand_id
1 'polypeptide(L)'
;MAAVRDAVDAGELTADVPVEVPLSSAAAGEYRTPVALRLAAAQRRPGTEVARVIAGRLAGRPGLGAVRVSGPGFLTIAVRRPGELAAGIVAAGSSYGRVEGVTLAGGWPDRPRTFDNPGFMVRYAYARAAAIGRRAADLGIAMGDPGLLKEPEEGTLLALLAEQPGRAEQAARERDASPLQHHLERLADAYHRVYERCPALPSGAEEPGAVHAARRTLAEAVRIALGNGLKMIGESPRERI
;
A
#
# COMPACT_ATOMS: atom_id res chain seq x y z
N MET A 1 4.44 -12.88 -4.91
CA MET A 1 3.76 -14.17 -5.11
C MET A 1 4.36 -15.03 -6.20
N ALA A 2 4.40 -14.55 -7.46
CA ALA A 2 4.90 -15.35 -8.59
C ALA A 2 6.27 -16.02 -8.33
N ALA A 3 7.27 -15.31 -7.80
CA ALA A 3 8.56 -15.92 -7.48
C ALA A 3 8.51 -17.12 -6.52
N VAL A 4 7.57 -17.12 -5.56
CA VAL A 4 7.37 -18.27 -4.65
C VAL A 4 6.66 -19.40 -5.39
N ARG A 5 5.61 -19.08 -6.14
CA ARG A 5 4.87 -20.05 -6.96
C ARG A 5 5.80 -20.76 -7.94
N ASP A 6 6.58 -20.01 -8.70
CA ASP A 6 7.51 -20.57 -9.68
C ASP A 6 8.57 -21.47 -9.00
N ALA A 7 9.01 -21.14 -7.78
CA ALA A 7 9.95 -21.96 -7.02
C ALA A 7 9.34 -23.28 -6.53
N VAL A 8 8.05 -23.26 -6.16
CA VAL A 8 7.30 -24.47 -5.80
C VAL A 8 7.04 -25.33 -7.03
N ASP A 9 6.60 -24.72 -8.14
CA ASP A 9 6.31 -25.42 -9.39
C ASP A 9 7.56 -26.09 -9.99
N ALA A 10 8.74 -25.50 -9.76
CA ALA A 10 10.03 -26.08 -10.17
C ALA A 10 10.61 -27.10 -9.19
N GLY A 11 9.94 -27.38 -8.06
CA GLY A 11 10.41 -28.30 -7.03
C GLY A 11 11.60 -27.80 -6.20
N GLU A 12 11.95 -26.52 -6.28
CA GLU A 12 13.03 -25.92 -5.48
C GLU A 12 12.59 -25.67 -4.03
N LEU A 13 11.29 -25.46 -3.82
CA LEU A 13 10.63 -25.34 -2.53
C LEU A 13 9.50 -26.37 -2.42
N THR A 14 9.48 -27.11 -1.32
CA THR A 14 8.44 -28.08 -0.99
C THR A 14 7.49 -27.47 0.05
N ALA A 15 6.79 -26.40 -0.29
CA ALA A 15 5.81 -25.77 0.60
C ALA A 15 4.60 -25.28 -0.18
N ASP A 16 3.48 -25.13 0.53
CA ASP A 16 2.32 -24.45 -0.03
C ASP A 16 2.69 -23.00 -0.35
N VAL A 17 2.31 -22.56 -1.55
CA VAL A 17 2.42 -21.15 -1.92
C VAL A 17 1.53 -20.39 -0.95
N PRO A 18 2.09 -19.47 -0.13
CA PRO A 18 1.29 -18.77 0.85
C PRO A 18 0.22 -17.98 0.10
N VAL A 19 -0.94 -17.79 0.72
CA VAL A 19 -1.98 -16.95 0.11
C VAL A 19 -1.51 -15.48 0.08
N GLU A 20 -0.73 -15.10 1.10
CA GLU A 20 -0.28 -13.72 1.33
C GLU A 20 1.25 -13.66 1.55
N VAL A 21 1.88 -12.60 1.04
CA VAL A 21 3.27 -12.24 1.40
C VAL A 21 3.26 -10.96 2.20
N PRO A 22 3.55 -11.01 3.52
CA PRO A 22 3.62 -9.82 4.34
C PRO A 22 4.78 -8.95 3.84
N LEU A 23 4.49 -7.68 3.59
CA LEU A 23 5.49 -6.68 3.26
C LEU A 23 5.52 -5.62 4.38
N SER A 24 6.69 -5.05 4.60
CA SER A 24 6.84 -3.85 5.41
C SER A 24 7.86 -2.92 4.77
N SER A 25 7.68 -1.62 4.93
CA SER A 25 8.69 -0.64 4.51
C SER A 25 9.99 -0.84 5.29
N ALA A 26 11.12 -0.89 4.59
CA ALA A 26 12.45 -0.74 5.18
C ALA A 26 13.00 0.67 4.97
N ALA A 27 12.74 1.24 3.78
CA ALA A 27 13.06 2.61 3.39
C ALA A 27 12.19 3.00 2.17
N ALA A 28 12.29 4.24 1.71
CA ALA A 28 11.63 4.67 0.47
C ALA A 28 12.03 3.77 -0.71
N GLY A 29 11.06 3.04 -1.27
CA GLY A 29 11.29 2.10 -2.36
C GLY A 29 11.98 0.78 -1.97
N GLU A 30 12.25 0.54 -0.69
CA GLU A 30 12.76 -0.75 -0.18
C GLU A 30 11.72 -1.45 0.69
N TYR A 31 11.35 -2.66 0.29
CA TYR A 31 10.32 -3.46 0.94
C TYR A 31 10.92 -4.72 1.53
N ARG A 32 10.53 -5.06 2.74
CA ARG A 32 11.02 -6.25 3.46
C ARG A 32 9.91 -7.26 3.66
N THR A 33 10.23 -8.54 3.50
CA THR A 33 9.30 -9.63 3.78
C THR A 33 9.96 -10.80 4.55
N PRO A 34 9.28 -11.35 5.58
CA PRO A 34 9.65 -12.59 6.24
C PRO A 34 9.15 -13.86 5.52
N VAL A 35 8.66 -13.78 4.28
CA VAL A 35 8.06 -14.95 3.59
C VAL A 35 8.97 -16.18 3.59
N ALA A 36 10.28 -16.00 3.41
CA ALA A 36 11.22 -17.10 3.40
C ALA A 36 11.30 -17.82 4.74
N LEU A 37 11.17 -17.10 5.87
CA LEU A 37 11.13 -17.71 7.21
C LEU A 37 9.87 -18.57 7.38
N ARG A 38 8.72 -18.08 6.90
CA ARG A 38 7.45 -18.83 6.98
C ARG A 38 7.51 -20.12 6.16
N LEU A 39 8.03 -20.02 4.94
CA LEU A 39 8.20 -21.16 4.04
C LEU A 39 9.24 -22.16 4.55
N ALA A 40 10.31 -21.67 5.16
CA ALA A 40 11.37 -22.48 5.74
C ALA A 40 10.89 -23.30 6.94
N ALA A 41 10.05 -22.70 7.81
CA ALA A 41 9.48 -23.38 8.96
C ALA A 41 8.66 -24.63 8.56
N ALA A 42 7.85 -24.53 7.49
CA ALA A 42 7.05 -25.64 6.98
C ALA A 42 7.90 -26.83 6.48
N GLN A 43 9.15 -26.58 6.09
CA GLN A 43 10.04 -27.54 5.44
C GLN A 43 11.23 -27.97 6.30
N ARG A 44 11.37 -27.41 7.51
CA ARG A 44 12.54 -27.56 8.38
C ARG A 44 13.87 -27.22 7.69
N ARG A 45 13.85 -26.22 6.79
CA ARG A 45 15.05 -25.71 6.10
C ARG A 45 15.56 -24.44 6.79
N PRO A 46 16.85 -24.10 6.64
CA PRO A 46 17.35 -22.78 7.05
C PRO A 46 16.64 -21.66 6.28
N GLY A 47 16.17 -20.63 7.00
CA GLY A 47 15.48 -19.48 6.39
C GLY A 47 16.31 -18.75 5.34
N THR A 48 17.63 -18.68 5.53
CA THR A 48 18.56 -18.08 4.57
C THR A 48 18.65 -18.86 3.25
N GLU A 49 18.49 -20.17 3.28
CA GLU A 49 18.50 -21.02 2.08
C GLU A 49 17.25 -20.77 1.23
N VAL A 50 16.08 -20.82 1.86
CA VAL A 50 14.80 -20.50 1.21
C VAL A 50 14.79 -19.06 0.69
N ALA A 51 15.36 -18.12 1.45
CA ALA A 51 15.49 -16.73 1.01
C ALA A 51 16.35 -16.60 -0.25
N ARG A 52 17.47 -17.32 -0.35
CA ARG A 52 18.32 -17.28 -1.56
C ARG A 52 17.60 -17.81 -2.81
N VAL A 53 16.82 -18.88 -2.68
CA VAL A 53 15.99 -19.41 -3.78
C VAL A 53 15.04 -18.34 -4.29
N ILE A 54 14.27 -17.73 -3.37
CA ILE A 54 13.30 -16.69 -3.73
C ILE A 54 14.01 -15.45 -4.28
N ALA A 55 15.13 -15.04 -3.70
CA ALA A 55 15.93 -13.90 -4.16
C ALA A 55 16.44 -14.11 -5.59
N GLY A 56 16.93 -15.32 -5.92
CA GLY A 56 17.37 -15.67 -7.27
C GLY A 56 16.26 -15.54 -8.31
N ARG A 57 15.03 -15.93 -7.95
CA ARG A 57 13.85 -15.79 -8.84
C ARG A 57 13.31 -14.37 -8.94
N LEU A 58 13.55 -13.52 -7.94
CA LEU A 58 13.21 -12.11 -7.98
C LEU A 58 14.26 -11.29 -8.75
N ALA A 59 15.51 -11.74 -8.76
CA ALA A 59 16.59 -11.07 -9.47
C ALA A 59 16.28 -10.97 -10.97
N GLY A 60 16.51 -9.79 -11.54
CA GLY A 60 16.27 -9.54 -12.97
C GLY A 60 14.81 -9.33 -13.36
N ARG A 61 13.83 -9.47 -12.44
CA ARG A 61 12.44 -9.17 -12.77
C ARG A 61 12.26 -7.68 -13.12
N PRO A 62 11.44 -7.37 -14.15
CA PRO A 62 11.07 -6.00 -14.46
C PRO A 62 10.52 -5.28 -13.22
N GLY A 63 10.89 -4.01 -13.03
CA GLY A 63 10.47 -3.18 -11.90
C GLY A 63 11.24 -3.40 -10.57
N LEU A 64 11.94 -4.51 -10.38
CA LEU A 64 12.68 -4.81 -9.15
C LEU A 64 14.16 -4.45 -9.23
N GLY A 65 14.66 -3.65 -8.30
CA GLY A 65 16.08 -3.37 -8.10
C GLY A 65 16.80 -4.51 -7.38
N ALA A 66 17.73 -4.16 -6.50
CA ALA A 66 18.49 -5.15 -5.72
C ALA A 66 17.57 -5.96 -4.79
N VAL A 67 17.84 -7.26 -4.70
CA VAL A 67 17.20 -8.17 -3.73
C VAL A 67 18.29 -8.67 -2.77
N ARG A 68 18.13 -8.38 -1.48
CA ARG A 68 19.10 -8.70 -0.43
C ARG A 68 18.48 -9.67 0.56
N VAL A 69 19.26 -10.66 0.99
CA VAL A 69 18.90 -11.55 2.11
C VAL A 69 19.58 -11.02 3.37
N SER A 70 18.84 -10.88 4.46
CA SER A 70 19.36 -10.38 5.74
C SER A 70 18.95 -11.27 6.92
N GLY A 71 19.80 -11.29 7.95
CA GLY A 71 19.57 -11.99 9.21
C GLY A 71 19.20 -13.47 9.02
N PRO A 72 18.16 -13.99 9.70
CA PRO A 72 17.76 -15.39 9.62
C PRO A 72 17.08 -15.78 8.28
N GLY A 73 16.85 -14.83 7.37
CA GLY A 73 16.14 -15.08 6.10
C GLY A 73 15.10 -14.02 5.73
N PHE A 74 15.27 -12.76 6.14
CA PHE A 74 14.44 -11.67 5.63
C PHE A 74 14.88 -11.30 4.22
N LEU A 75 13.91 -11.07 3.34
CA LEU A 75 14.17 -10.55 2.00
C LEU A 75 13.89 -9.05 1.99
N THR A 76 14.87 -8.25 1.60
CA THR A 76 14.69 -6.83 1.28
C THR A 76 14.78 -6.65 -0.23
N ILE A 77 13.75 -6.04 -0.81
CA ILE A 77 13.54 -5.90 -2.25
C ILE A 77 13.47 -4.41 -2.53
N ALA A 78 14.43 -3.88 -3.30
CA ALA A 78 14.33 -2.54 -3.85
C ALA A 78 13.38 -2.55 -5.04
N VAL A 79 12.55 -1.52 -5.17
CA VAL A 79 11.66 -1.29 -6.31
C VAL A 79 12.20 -0.07 -7.05
N ARG A 80 12.39 -0.17 -8.37
CA ARG A 80 13.03 0.89 -9.16
C ARG A 80 12.17 2.14 -9.28
N ARG A 81 10.85 1.95 -9.39
CA ARG A 81 9.86 3.04 -9.53
C ARG A 81 8.71 2.80 -8.56
N PRO A 82 8.92 3.03 -7.25
CA PRO A 82 7.91 2.75 -6.24
C PRO A 82 6.61 3.54 -6.48
N GLY A 83 6.69 4.71 -7.11
CA GLY A 83 5.53 5.50 -7.50
C GLY A 83 4.59 4.81 -8.50
N GLU A 84 5.07 3.87 -9.33
CA GLU A 84 4.21 3.14 -10.28
C GLU A 84 3.10 2.35 -9.58
N LEU A 85 3.28 2.02 -8.29
CA LEU A 85 2.22 1.45 -7.46
C LEU A 85 0.98 2.35 -7.45
N ALA A 86 1.14 3.68 -7.32
CA ALA A 86 0.01 4.59 -7.32
C ALA A 86 -0.78 4.51 -8.63
N ALA A 87 -0.10 4.50 -9.78
CA ALA A 87 -0.76 4.32 -11.08
C ALA A 87 -1.46 2.95 -11.18
N GLY A 88 -0.84 1.89 -10.66
CA GLY A 88 -1.46 0.55 -10.60
C GLY A 88 -2.73 0.51 -9.74
N ILE A 89 -2.76 1.23 -8.61
CA ILE A 89 -3.94 1.37 -7.76
C ILE A 89 -5.06 2.11 -8.50
N VAL A 90 -4.71 3.20 -9.18
CA VAL A 90 -5.67 3.96 -10.00
C VAL A 90 -6.30 3.07 -11.07
N ALA A 91 -5.47 2.28 -11.77
CA ALA A 91 -5.95 1.34 -12.79
C ALA A 91 -6.83 0.21 -12.22
N ALA A 92 -6.50 -0.30 -11.03
CA ALA A 92 -7.28 -1.33 -10.36
C ALA A 92 -8.63 -0.80 -9.83
N GLY A 93 -8.69 0.45 -9.39
CA GLY A 93 -9.92 1.07 -8.91
C GLY A 93 -10.57 0.28 -7.78
N SER A 94 -11.84 -0.11 -7.94
CA SER A 94 -12.61 -0.79 -6.90
C SER A 94 -12.15 -2.21 -6.55
N SER A 95 -11.25 -2.81 -7.34
CA SER A 95 -10.66 -4.13 -7.05
C SER A 95 -9.44 -4.04 -6.14
N TYR A 96 -8.83 -2.86 -5.99
CA TYR A 96 -7.61 -2.71 -5.21
C TYR A 96 -7.85 -2.96 -3.71
N GLY A 97 -7.05 -3.87 -3.13
CA GLY A 97 -7.04 -4.10 -1.68
C GLY A 97 -8.41 -4.47 -1.10
N ARG A 98 -9.22 -5.20 -1.87
CA ARG A 98 -10.55 -5.66 -1.50
C ARG A 98 -10.67 -7.15 -1.78
N VAL A 99 -11.27 -7.88 -0.85
CA VAL A 99 -11.68 -9.28 -1.08
C VAL A 99 -13.15 -9.32 -1.49
N GLU A 100 -13.42 -9.92 -2.64
CA GLU A 100 -14.77 -10.02 -3.18
C GLU A 100 -15.70 -10.82 -2.27
N GLY A 101 -16.96 -10.39 -2.13
CA GLY A 101 -17.95 -11.03 -1.27
C GLY A 101 -17.74 -10.86 0.23
N VAL A 102 -16.69 -10.14 0.66
CA VAL A 102 -16.41 -9.90 2.08
C VAL A 102 -16.88 -8.52 2.51
N THR A 103 -17.64 -8.47 3.60
CA THR A 103 -17.94 -7.26 4.37
C THR A 103 -17.89 -7.62 5.84
N LEU A 104 -17.04 -6.93 6.58
CA LEU A 104 -16.79 -7.17 7.99
C LEU A 104 -17.58 -6.18 8.84
N ALA A 105 -18.04 -6.60 10.00
CA ALA A 105 -18.61 -5.70 11.00
C ALA A 105 -17.48 -4.99 11.74
N GLY A 106 -17.07 -3.83 11.23
CA GLY A 106 -16.06 -2.97 11.85
C GLY A 106 -16.51 -1.51 11.85
N GLY A 107 -15.54 -0.62 11.92
CA GLY A 107 -15.74 0.83 11.95
C GLY A 107 -15.47 1.45 13.31
N TRP A 108 -15.66 2.75 13.38
CA TRP A 108 -15.40 3.57 14.55
C TRP A 108 -16.64 4.39 14.93
N PRO A 109 -16.74 4.88 16.18
CA PRO A 109 -17.76 5.87 16.54
C PRO A 109 -17.77 7.07 15.58
N ASP A 110 -18.96 7.59 15.23
CA ASP A 110 -19.09 8.80 14.38
C ASP A 110 -18.57 10.05 15.10
N ARG A 111 -18.62 10.07 16.44
CA ARG A 111 -18.23 11.22 17.28
C ARG A 111 -17.21 10.82 18.35
N PRO A 112 -16.38 11.78 18.82
CA PRO A 112 -16.28 13.16 18.36
C PRO A 112 -15.67 13.28 16.95
N ARG A 113 -15.93 14.39 16.25
CA ARG A 113 -15.33 14.70 14.94
C ARG A 113 -14.02 15.48 15.11
N THR A 114 -13.08 14.86 15.80
CA THR A 114 -11.75 15.38 16.10
C THR A 114 -10.69 14.38 15.65
N PHE A 115 -9.45 14.84 15.45
CA PHE A 115 -8.35 13.97 15.05
C PHE A 115 -7.98 12.90 16.10
N ASP A 116 -8.39 13.09 17.35
CA ASP A 116 -8.25 12.06 18.40
C ASP A 116 -9.17 10.85 18.17
N ASN A 117 -10.21 10.99 17.34
CA ASN A 117 -11.02 9.87 16.89
C ASN A 117 -10.40 9.25 15.62
N PRO A 118 -9.88 8.01 15.67
CA PRO A 118 -9.23 7.39 14.52
C PRO A 118 -10.16 7.26 13.30
N GLY A 119 -11.45 7.00 13.53
CA GLY A 119 -12.43 6.93 12.46
C GLY A 119 -12.68 8.26 11.76
N PHE A 120 -12.71 9.36 12.52
CA PHE A 120 -12.81 10.69 11.92
C PHE A 120 -11.56 11.00 11.10
N MET A 121 -10.36 10.70 11.62
CA MET A 121 -9.10 10.88 10.92
C MET A 121 -9.08 10.11 9.58
N VAL A 122 -9.46 8.82 9.59
CA VAL A 122 -9.56 8.00 8.37
C VAL A 122 -10.57 8.55 7.36
N ARG A 123 -11.79 8.86 7.81
CA ARG A 123 -12.85 9.42 6.95
C ARG A 123 -12.42 10.78 6.36
N TYR A 124 -11.74 11.60 7.14
CA TYR A 124 -11.27 12.91 6.72
C TYR A 124 -10.12 12.82 5.73
N ALA A 125 -9.19 11.87 5.89
CA ALA A 125 -8.19 11.56 4.88
C ALA A 125 -8.84 11.19 3.53
N TYR A 126 -9.86 10.34 3.53
CA TYR A 126 -10.61 9.99 2.31
C TYR A 126 -11.27 11.21 1.66
N ALA A 127 -12.01 12.01 2.43
CA ALA A 127 -12.69 13.21 1.92
C ALA A 127 -11.70 14.24 1.38
N ARG A 128 -10.54 14.41 2.03
CA ARG A 128 -9.44 15.28 1.60
C ARG A 128 -8.82 14.80 0.30
N ALA A 129 -8.56 13.50 0.14
CA ALA A 129 -8.07 12.92 -1.10
C ALA A 129 -9.04 13.14 -2.27
N ALA A 130 -10.35 12.95 -2.03
CA ALA A 130 -11.38 13.27 -3.01
C ALA A 130 -11.44 14.77 -3.36
N ALA A 131 -11.24 15.65 -2.36
CA ALA A 131 -11.19 17.09 -2.59
C ALA A 131 -9.98 17.53 -3.42
N ILE A 132 -8.81 16.91 -3.24
CA ILE A 132 -7.63 17.14 -4.09
C ILE A 132 -7.95 16.84 -5.54
N GLY A 133 -8.59 15.70 -5.84
CA GLY A 133 -8.96 15.35 -7.22
C GLY A 133 -9.83 16.41 -7.89
N ARG A 134 -10.83 16.93 -7.16
CA ARG A 134 -11.72 18.01 -7.66
C ARG A 134 -10.97 19.32 -7.89
N ARG A 135 -10.24 19.80 -6.87
CA ARG A 135 -9.50 21.06 -6.94
C ARG A 135 -8.40 21.04 -8.00
N ALA A 136 -7.72 19.91 -8.15
CA ALA A 136 -6.71 19.74 -9.19
C ALA A 136 -7.33 19.80 -10.59
N ALA A 137 -8.55 19.27 -10.77
CA ALA A 137 -9.29 19.40 -12.03
C ALA A 137 -9.69 20.85 -12.32
N ASP A 138 -10.15 21.60 -11.31
CA ASP A 138 -10.48 23.03 -11.44
C ASP A 138 -9.27 23.87 -11.88
N LEU A 139 -8.07 23.46 -11.46
CA LEU A 139 -6.78 24.07 -11.84
C LEU A 139 -6.16 23.47 -13.11
N GLY A 140 -6.84 22.57 -13.82
CA GLY A 140 -6.33 21.94 -15.04
C GLY A 140 -5.16 20.96 -14.85
N ILE A 141 -4.87 20.55 -13.62
CA ILE A 141 -3.72 19.70 -13.26
C ILE A 141 -4.08 18.24 -13.50
N ALA A 142 -3.79 17.66 -14.66
CA ALA A 142 -4.06 16.24 -14.93
C ALA A 142 -3.30 15.29 -13.98
N MET A 143 -3.71 14.01 -13.91
CA MET A 143 -2.88 12.98 -13.28
C MET A 143 -1.60 12.79 -14.09
N GLY A 144 -0.46 12.69 -13.41
CA GLY A 144 0.87 12.60 -14.02
C GLY A 144 1.67 11.39 -13.55
N ASP A 145 2.93 11.33 -13.99
CA ASP A 145 3.85 10.23 -13.69
C ASP A 145 4.24 10.21 -12.19
N PRO A 146 3.80 9.20 -11.41
CA PRO A 146 4.18 9.09 -10.01
C PRO A 146 5.66 8.70 -9.80
N GLY A 147 6.42 8.42 -10.87
CA GLY A 147 7.88 8.29 -10.81
C GLY A 147 8.62 9.56 -10.36
N LEU A 148 7.94 10.70 -10.31
CA LEU A 148 8.47 11.96 -9.80
C LEU A 148 8.36 12.12 -8.28
N LEU A 149 7.71 11.16 -7.59
CA LEU A 149 7.65 11.11 -6.13
C LEU A 149 9.03 10.75 -5.57
N LYS A 150 9.58 11.61 -4.72
CA LYS A 150 10.96 11.50 -4.20
C LYS A 150 11.05 11.73 -2.70
N GLU A 151 10.01 12.28 -2.08
CA GLU A 151 10.06 12.64 -0.67
C GLU A 151 9.91 11.39 0.23
N PRO A 152 10.58 11.35 1.39
CA PRO A 152 10.49 10.22 2.31
C PRO A 152 9.05 9.92 2.77
N GLU A 153 8.24 10.94 2.96
CA GLU A 153 6.83 10.84 3.33
C GLU A 153 6.01 10.15 2.23
N GLU A 154 6.27 10.50 0.96
CA GLU A 154 5.64 9.86 -0.21
C GLU A 154 6.03 8.39 -0.28
N GLY A 155 7.31 8.08 -0.03
CA GLY A 155 7.81 6.69 0.04
C GLY A 155 7.15 5.88 1.17
N THR A 156 6.96 6.48 2.34
CA THR A 156 6.28 5.86 3.48
C THR A 156 4.81 5.56 3.15
N LEU A 157 4.12 6.51 2.53
CA LEU A 157 2.73 6.35 2.09
C LEU A 157 2.59 5.25 1.04
N LEU A 158 3.47 5.23 0.03
CA LEU A 158 3.51 4.17 -0.99
C LEU A 158 3.71 2.79 -0.36
N ALA A 159 4.54 2.71 0.68
CA ALA A 159 4.76 1.44 1.34
C ALA A 159 3.52 0.94 2.10
N LEU A 160 2.80 1.83 2.78
CA LEU A 160 1.54 1.49 3.42
C LEU A 160 0.48 1.11 2.39
N LEU A 161 0.40 1.81 1.26
CA LEU A 161 -0.48 1.38 0.17
C LEU A 161 -0.17 -0.07 -0.22
N ALA A 162 1.10 -0.42 -0.46
CA ALA A 162 1.50 -1.78 -0.86
C ALA A 162 1.12 -2.87 0.16
N GLU A 163 1.02 -2.53 1.45
CA GLU A 163 0.60 -3.47 2.51
C GLU A 163 -0.90 -3.77 2.47
N GLN A 164 -1.74 -2.86 1.97
CA GLN A 164 -3.19 -2.92 2.13
C GLN A 164 -3.83 -4.23 1.60
N PRO A 165 -3.46 -4.77 0.42
CA PRO A 165 -4.05 -6.02 -0.06
C PRO A 165 -3.86 -7.20 0.90
N GLY A 166 -2.67 -7.34 1.50
CA GLY A 166 -2.43 -8.38 2.49
C GLY A 166 -3.24 -8.18 3.77
N ARG A 167 -3.42 -6.92 4.20
CA ARG A 167 -4.29 -6.59 5.36
C ARG A 167 -5.76 -6.89 5.12
N ALA A 168 -6.24 -6.65 3.90
CA ALA A 168 -7.59 -7.01 3.49
C ALA A 168 -7.79 -8.53 3.49
N GLU A 169 -6.86 -9.30 2.91
CA GLU A 169 -6.88 -10.77 2.93
C GLU A 169 -6.81 -11.34 4.35
N GLN A 170 -5.94 -10.77 5.20
CA GLN A 170 -5.85 -11.13 6.61
C GLN A 170 -7.20 -10.95 7.32
N ALA A 171 -7.79 -9.76 7.21
CA ALA A 171 -9.06 -9.43 7.83
C ALA A 171 -10.21 -10.33 7.34
N ALA A 172 -10.23 -10.63 6.04
CA ALA A 172 -11.20 -11.55 5.46
C ALA A 172 -11.07 -12.98 6.02
N ARG A 173 -9.84 -13.50 6.06
CA ARG A 173 -9.53 -14.86 6.56
C ARG A 173 -9.88 -15.01 8.04
N GLU A 174 -9.52 -14.02 8.84
CA GLU A 174 -9.73 -14.01 10.30
C GLU A 174 -11.17 -13.63 10.66
N ARG A 175 -11.95 -13.12 9.70
CA ARG A 175 -13.29 -12.52 9.92
C ARG A 175 -13.27 -11.46 11.03
N ASP A 176 -12.17 -10.71 11.08
CA ASP A 176 -11.92 -9.63 12.03
C ASP A 176 -11.51 -8.38 11.26
N ALA A 177 -12.24 -7.28 11.45
CA ALA A 177 -11.95 -6.00 10.80
C ALA A 177 -10.71 -5.32 11.37
N SER A 178 -10.31 -5.66 12.60
CA SER A 178 -9.28 -4.94 13.38
C SER A 178 -7.94 -4.78 12.63
N PRO A 179 -7.37 -5.82 11.96
CA PRO A 179 -6.12 -5.67 11.24
C PRO A 179 -6.19 -4.64 10.10
N LEU A 180 -7.32 -4.59 9.38
CA LEU A 180 -7.55 -3.63 8.31
C LEU A 180 -7.84 -2.23 8.88
N GLN A 181 -8.62 -2.13 9.96
CA GLN A 181 -8.88 -0.84 10.63
C GLN A 181 -7.61 -0.15 11.09
N HIS A 182 -6.76 -0.83 11.87
CA HIS A 182 -5.49 -0.28 12.31
C HIS A 182 -4.55 0.05 11.14
N HIS A 183 -4.68 -0.64 10.01
CA HIS A 183 -3.94 -0.31 8.80
C HIS A 183 -4.45 0.99 8.15
N LEU A 184 -5.77 1.16 8.02
CA LEU A 184 -6.38 2.37 7.47
C LEU A 184 -6.03 3.61 8.31
N GLU A 185 -5.95 3.46 9.64
CA GLU A 185 -5.48 4.52 10.54
C GLU A 185 -4.05 4.94 10.19
N ARG A 186 -3.11 4.00 10.09
CA ARG A 186 -1.72 4.32 9.69
C ARG A 186 -1.65 4.96 8.30
N LEU A 187 -2.45 4.45 7.35
CA LEU A 187 -2.49 4.97 5.99
C LEU A 187 -2.99 6.42 5.94
N ALA A 188 -4.05 6.72 6.69
CA ALA A 188 -4.62 8.05 6.78
C ALA A 188 -3.67 9.04 7.48
N ASP A 189 -3.03 8.63 8.57
CA ASP A 189 -1.99 9.40 9.27
C ASP A 189 -0.79 9.73 8.34
N ALA A 190 -0.31 8.75 7.59
CA ALA A 190 0.73 8.97 6.58
C ALA A 190 0.28 9.92 5.46
N TYR A 191 -0.97 9.79 5.00
CA TYR A 191 -1.51 10.69 4.00
C TYR A 191 -1.66 12.13 4.50
N HIS A 192 -2.03 12.34 5.77
CA HIS A 192 -2.08 13.68 6.37
C HIS A 192 -0.71 14.36 6.32
N ARG A 193 0.36 13.64 6.66
CA ARG A 193 1.74 14.14 6.52
C ARG A 193 2.11 14.49 5.08
N VAL A 194 1.78 13.62 4.11
CA VAL A 194 2.02 13.91 2.68
C VAL A 194 1.24 15.14 2.23
N TYR A 195 -0.02 15.28 2.62
CA TYR A 195 -0.82 16.45 2.26
C TYR A 195 -0.20 17.76 2.77
N GLU A 196 0.36 17.75 3.98
CA GLU A 196 0.95 18.95 4.60
C GLU A 196 2.35 19.27 4.07
N ARG A 197 3.19 18.25 3.84
CA ARG A 197 4.62 18.44 3.51
C ARG A 197 4.92 18.30 2.03
N CYS A 198 4.04 17.65 1.28
CA CYS A 198 4.18 17.35 -0.15
C CYS A 198 2.86 17.71 -0.87
N PRO A 199 2.46 18.98 -0.91
CA PRO A 199 1.15 19.38 -1.42
C PRO A 199 1.00 19.00 -2.90
N ALA A 200 -0.20 18.50 -3.23
CA ALA A 200 -0.59 18.11 -4.59
C ALA A 200 -1.12 19.29 -5.43
N LEU A 201 -1.42 20.40 -4.78
CA LEU A 201 -1.89 21.64 -5.42
C LEU A 201 -0.83 22.72 -5.21
N PRO A 202 -0.59 23.58 -6.22
CA PRO A 202 0.30 24.71 -6.07
C PRO A 202 -0.24 25.71 -5.04
N SER A 203 0.65 26.52 -4.46
CA SER A 203 0.30 27.54 -3.47
C SER A 203 0.84 28.93 -3.82
N GLY A 204 0.07 29.97 -3.52
CA GLY A 204 0.47 31.36 -3.79
C GLY A 204 0.66 31.65 -5.28
N ALA A 205 1.87 32.06 -5.66
CA ALA A 205 2.27 32.35 -7.05
C ALA A 205 2.95 31.16 -7.75
N GLU A 206 2.90 29.96 -7.15
CA GLU A 206 3.46 28.74 -7.75
C GLU A 206 2.61 28.29 -8.94
N GLU A 207 3.26 27.99 -10.06
CA GLU A 207 2.61 27.43 -11.23
C GLU A 207 2.42 25.90 -11.10
N PRO A 208 1.31 25.34 -11.59
CA PRO A 208 1.17 23.89 -11.68
C PRO A 208 2.30 23.23 -12.47
N GLY A 209 2.73 22.05 -12.01
CA GLY A 209 3.90 21.36 -12.55
C GLY A 209 3.79 19.85 -12.49
N ALA A 210 4.76 19.15 -13.07
CA ALA A 210 4.74 17.69 -13.17
C ALA A 210 4.71 16.98 -11.80
N VAL A 211 5.31 17.58 -10.77
CA VAL A 211 5.25 17.06 -9.39
C VAL A 211 3.84 17.15 -8.80
N HIS A 212 3.09 18.22 -9.09
CA HIS A 212 1.69 18.35 -8.70
C HIS A 212 0.83 17.27 -9.36
N ALA A 213 1.07 17.01 -10.64
CA ALA A 213 0.41 15.94 -11.39
C ALA A 213 0.73 14.54 -10.81
N ALA A 214 1.99 14.29 -10.43
CA ALA A 214 2.41 13.05 -9.77
C ALA A 214 1.73 12.85 -8.40
N ARG A 215 1.68 13.90 -7.59
CA ARG A 215 1.02 13.89 -6.27
C ARG A 215 -0.50 13.81 -6.37
N ARG A 216 -1.11 14.34 -7.44
CA ARG A 216 -2.52 14.09 -7.76
C ARG A 216 -2.77 12.60 -7.98
N THR A 217 -1.92 11.92 -8.75
CA THR A 217 -2.02 10.46 -8.95
C THR A 217 -1.92 9.71 -7.62
N LEU A 218 -1.00 10.12 -6.73
CA LEU A 218 -0.88 9.55 -5.38
C LEU A 218 -2.14 9.78 -4.53
N ALA A 219 -2.70 10.99 -4.55
CA ALA A 219 -3.94 11.30 -3.83
C ALA A 219 -5.13 10.46 -4.34
N GLU A 220 -5.23 10.23 -5.65
CA GLU A 220 -6.26 9.36 -6.22
C GLU A 220 -6.08 7.90 -5.77
N ALA A 221 -4.85 7.39 -5.75
CA ALA A 221 -4.55 6.07 -5.22
C ALA A 221 -4.98 5.93 -3.74
N VAL A 222 -4.71 6.95 -2.92
CA VAL A 222 -5.17 6.99 -1.51
C VAL A 222 -6.69 7.01 -1.40
N ARG A 223 -7.38 7.82 -2.23
CA ARG A 223 -8.85 7.87 -2.26
C ARG A 223 -9.44 6.48 -2.53
N ILE A 224 -8.90 5.78 -3.52
CA ILE A 224 -9.30 4.42 -3.89
C ILE A 224 -9.03 3.44 -2.72
N ALA A 225 -7.80 3.45 -2.20
CA ALA A 225 -7.39 2.54 -1.13
C ALA A 225 -8.24 2.70 0.14
N LEU A 226 -8.37 3.93 0.66
CA LEU A 226 -9.22 4.22 1.82
C LEU A 226 -10.69 3.91 1.53
N GLY A 227 -11.19 4.27 0.35
CA GLY A 227 -12.57 4.01 -0.04
C GLY A 227 -12.91 2.52 -0.08
N ASN A 228 -12.00 1.69 -0.61
CA ASN A 228 -12.18 0.23 -0.65
C ASN A 228 -12.06 -0.39 0.74
N GLY A 229 -11.09 0.05 1.55
CA GLY A 229 -10.92 -0.41 2.92
C GLY A 229 -12.13 -0.08 3.81
N LEU A 230 -12.62 1.16 3.75
CA LEU A 230 -13.83 1.60 4.46
C LEU A 230 -15.05 0.74 4.09
N LYS A 231 -15.27 0.49 2.79
CA LYS A 231 -16.35 -0.39 2.33
C LYS A 231 -16.22 -1.81 2.85
N MET A 232 -15.00 -2.35 2.89
CA MET A 232 -14.75 -3.72 3.34
C MET A 232 -15.04 -3.91 4.83
N ILE A 233 -14.89 -2.88 5.65
CA ILE A 233 -15.25 -2.89 7.08
C ILE A 233 -16.68 -2.42 7.38
N GLY A 234 -17.52 -2.31 6.34
CA GLY A 234 -18.94 -1.97 6.47
C GLY A 234 -19.25 -0.46 6.52
N GLU A 235 -18.27 0.41 6.34
CA GLU A 235 -18.49 1.86 6.26
C GLU A 235 -18.84 2.33 4.85
N SER A 236 -19.68 3.37 4.77
CA SER A 236 -19.99 4.07 3.53
C SER A 236 -19.18 5.37 3.46
N PRO A 237 -18.05 5.40 2.71
CA PRO A 237 -17.18 6.57 2.66
C PRO A 237 -17.90 7.76 2.01
N ARG A 238 -17.73 8.95 2.59
CA ARG A 238 -18.31 10.21 2.10
C ARG A 238 -17.22 11.14 1.61
N GLU A 239 -17.35 11.64 0.39
CA GLU A 239 -16.35 12.54 -0.20
C GLU A 239 -16.38 13.98 0.36
N ARG A 240 -17.35 14.26 1.24
CA ARG A 240 -17.58 15.52 1.94
C ARG A 240 -18.06 15.19 3.36
N ILE A 241 -17.36 15.71 4.37
CA ILE A 241 -17.69 15.51 5.79
C ILE A 241 -17.45 16.79 6.59
#